data_AF-A0A7C4G5Z9-F1
#
_entry.id   AF-A0A7C4G5Z9-F1
#
_cell.length_a   1.000
_cell.length_b   1.000
_cell.length_c   1.000
_cell.angle_alpha   90.00
_cell.angle_beta   90.00
_cell.angle_gamma   90.00
#
_symmetry.space_group_name_H-M   'P 1'
#
loop_
_entity.id
_entity.type
_entity.pdbx_description
1 polymer ?
#
loop_
_entity_poly.entity_id
_entity_poly.type
_entity_poly.pdbx_seq_one_letter_code
_entity_poly.pdbx_strand_id
1 'polypeptide(L)'
;MVNRATLGTKLILCFAVMLVFSLLLGGGALYSVLALGKALEDSSDKTVRKIELGGDLATLANEIVANETQLIMSNLLQNQAEVARLGNAYRESAEALKRGLAECERMAESEGGRRLLADMGRQLEEVQRTHEQMSQALAAQRGDEALKVFGERVSPAARKLLSQARELVQIQKKISAERAEAARGTKATAVWMSVILAALTAAAGLAALWIVRGATASLRKLSEDLAGAAEQVTSAAGQITSSSQALAQGASEQAASLEETSASTEEMSSMTRRNAENSGSAAGVVAEAAEKTAAANRALEKLVAAMAEIKVSSEKIS
;
A
#
# COMPACT_ATOMS: atom_id res chain seq x y z
N MET A 1 8.91 -18.23 3.75
CA MET A 1 9.77 -17.63 2.69
C MET A 1 10.08 -16.13 2.89
N VAL A 2 9.33 -15.36 3.70
CA VAL A 2 9.53 -13.90 3.83
C VAL A 2 10.78 -13.48 4.64
N ASN A 3 11.33 -14.37 5.47
CA ASN A 3 12.38 -14.00 6.43
C ASN A 3 13.79 -13.79 5.84
N ARG A 4 14.02 -14.13 4.56
CA ARG A 4 15.31 -13.94 3.84
C ARG A 4 15.29 -12.85 2.77
N ALA A 5 14.17 -12.17 2.55
CA ALA A 5 14.07 -11.13 1.54
C ALA A 5 14.84 -9.86 1.97
N THR A 6 15.57 -9.24 1.03
CA THR A 6 16.23 -7.95 1.26
C THR A 6 15.18 -6.86 1.53
N LEU A 7 15.58 -5.77 2.18
CA LEU A 7 14.68 -4.66 2.51
C LEU A 7 13.96 -4.13 1.26
N GLY A 8 14.69 -3.98 0.15
CA GLY A 8 14.14 -3.54 -1.13
C GLY A 8 13.03 -4.47 -1.63
N THR A 9 13.23 -5.79 -1.56
CA THR A 9 12.21 -6.77 -1.97
C THR A 9 10.95 -6.69 -1.12
N LYS A 10 11.09 -6.48 0.21
CA LYS A 10 9.94 -6.31 1.11
C LYS A 10 9.13 -5.05 0.78
N LEU A 11 9.81 -3.93 0.50
CA LEU A 11 9.19 -2.66 0.12
C LEU A 11 8.48 -2.74 -1.24
N ILE A 12 9.15 -3.28 -2.25
CA ILE A 12 8.57 -3.47 -3.59
C ILE A 12 7.32 -4.37 -3.50
N LEU A 13 7.37 -5.42 -2.69
CA LEU A 13 6.21 -6.29 -2.47
C LEU A 13 5.04 -5.52 -1.84
N CYS A 14 5.27 -4.73 -0.79
CA CYS A 14 4.22 -3.91 -0.17
C CYS A 14 3.60 -2.92 -1.16
N PHE A 15 4.42 -2.20 -1.95
CA PHE A 15 3.92 -1.27 -2.96
C PHE A 15 3.17 -1.97 -4.09
N ALA A 16 3.68 -3.12 -4.57
CA ALA A 16 2.99 -3.91 -5.59
C ALA A 16 1.61 -4.39 -5.08
N VAL A 17 1.53 -4.87 -3.83
CA VAL A 17 0.27 -5.27 -3.20
C VAL A 17 -0.69 -4.08 -3.06
N MET A 18 -0.20 -2.91 -2.62
CA MET A 18 -1.03 -1.71 -2.56
C MET A 18 -1.56 -1.30 -3.93
N LEU A 19 -0.73 -1.35 -4.98
CA LEU A 19 -1.12 -0.97 -6.32
C LEU A 19 -2.18 -1.92 -6.90
N VAL A 20 -2.02 -3.23 -6.67
CA VAL A 20 -3.03 -4.23 -7.04
C VAL A 20 -4.35 -3.99 -6.32
N PHE A 21 -4.34 -3.77 -5.00
CA PHE A 21 -5.58 -3.51 -4.26
C PHE A 21 -6.21 -2.17 -4.64
N SER A 22 -5.42 -1.14 -4.92
CA SER A 22 -5.91 0.15 -5.41
C SER A 22 -6.58 0.01 -6.79
N LEU A 23 -5.99 -0.75 -7.71
CA LEU A 23 -6.60 -1.05 -9.01
C LEU A 23 -7.88 -1.86 -8.88
N LEU A 24 -7.90 -2.88 -8.02
CA LEU A 24 -9.09 -3.68 -7.75
C LEU A 24 -10.21 -2.84 -7.13
N LEU A 25 -9.88 -1.93 -6.22
CA LEU A 25 -10.83 -1.01 -5.60
C LEU A 25 -11.38 -0.01 -6.64
N GLY A 26 -10.52 0.57 -7.48
CA GLY A 26 -10.94 1.46 -8.56
C GLY A 26 -11.82 0.76 -9.60
N GLY A 27 -11.42 -0.43 -10.05
CA GLY A 27 -12.19 -1.23 -11.00
C GLY A 27 -13.53 -1.71 -10.42
N GLY A 28 -13.55 -2.15 -9.16
CA GLY A 28 -14.76 -2.56 -8.46
C GLY A 28 -15.74 -1.40 -8.25
N ALA A 29 -15.23 -0.23 -7.87
CA ALA A 29 -16.04 0.99 -7.75
C ALA A 29 -16.66 1.39 -9.11
N LEU A 30 -15.86 1.38 -10.18
CA LEU A 30 -16.35 1.69 -11.52
C LEU A 30 -17.41 0.69 -11.99
N TYR A 31 -17.19 -0.62 -11.78
CA TYR A 31 -18.17 -1.66 -12.08
C TYR A 31 -19.47 -1.44 -11.30
N SER A 32 -19.40 -1.13 -10.00
CA SER A 32 -20.57 -0.86 -9.17
C SER A 32 -21.35 0.36 -9.66
N VAL A 33 -20.67 1.42 -10.09
CA VAL A 33 -21.31 2.63 -10.65
C VAL A 33 -22.00 2.31 -11.96
N LEU A 34 -21.36 1.57 -12.86
CA LEU A 34 -21.93 1.17 -14.15
C LEU A 34 -23.13 0.23 -13.97
N ALA A 35 -23.03 -0.74 -13.06
CA ALA A 35 -24.13 -1.65 -12.72
C ALA A 35 -25.32 -0.90 -12.12
N LEU A 36 -25.05 0.10 -11.28
CA LEU A 36 -26.09 0.96 -10.71
C LEU A 36 -26.74 1.85 -11.77
N GLY A 37 -25.95 2.42 -12.69
CA GLY A 37 -26.46 3.21 -13.80
C GLY A 37 -27.42 2.42 -14.67
N LYS A 38 -27.03 1.20 -15.07
CA LYS A 38 -27.90 0.30 -15.87
C LYS A 38 -29.18 -0.09 -15.12
N ALA A 39 -29.08 -0.40 -13.82
CA ALA A 39 -30.24 -0.73 -13.00
C ALA A 39 -31.20 0.46 -12.83
N LEU A 40 -30.67 1.67 -12.70
CA LEU A 40 -31.47 2.90 -12.63
C LEU A 40 -32.16 3.19 -13.97
N GLU A 41 -31.48 3.03 -15.09
CA GLU A 41 -32.02 3.28 -16.42
C GLU A 41 -33.17 2.31 -16.78
N ASP A 42 -32.98 1.01 -16.57
CA ASP A 42 -34.06 0.01 -16.78
C ASP A 42 -35.24 0.18 -15.80
N SER A 43 -34.98 0.72 -14.60
CA SER A 43 -36.00 1.00 -13.59
C SER A 43 -36.74 2.31 -13.84
N SER A 44 -36.07 3.34 -14.34
CA SER A 44 -36.62 4.68 -14.56
C SER A 44 -37.47 4.73 -15.83
N ASP A 45 -36.99 4.22 -16.95
CA ASP A 45 -37.64 4.54 -18.23
C ASP A 45 -38.66 3.47 -18.63
N LYS A 46 -38.26 2.19 -18.64
CA LYS A 46 -39.15 1.11 -19.11
C LYS A 46 -40.19 0.72 -18.07
N THR A 47 -39.80 0.62 -16.80
CA THR A 47 -40.68 0.15 -15.73
C THR A 47 -41.72 1.20 -15.37
N VAL A 48 -41.34 2.48 -15.28
CA VAL A 48 -42.28 3.59 -15.04
C VAL A 48 -43.26 3.69 -16.21
N ARG A 49 -42.79 3.63 -17.45
CA ARG A 49 -43.66 3.67 -18.63
C ARG A 49 -44.69 2.54 -18.63
N LYS A 50 -44.30 1.31 -18.27
CA LYS A 50 -45.23 0.17 -18.13
C LYS A 50 -46.29 0.40 -17.03
N ILE A 51 -45.91 1.03 -15.91
CA ILE A 51 -46.86 1.36 -14.82
C ILE A 51 -47.82 2.46 -15.26
N GLU A 52 -47.31 3.50 -15.93
CA GLU A 52 -48.10 4.60 -16.49
C GLU A 52 -49.14 4.07 -17.48
N LEU A 53 -48.70 3.31 -18.49
CA LEU A 53 -49.58 2.70 -19.48
C LEU A 53 -50.63 1.80 -18.82
N GLY A 54 -50.26 0.95 -17.86
CA GLY A 54 -51.23 0.14 -17.13
C GLY A 54 -52.26 0.97 -16.35
N GLY A 55 -51.84 2.12 -15.82
CA GLY A 55 -52.72 3.09 -15.16
C GLY A 55 -53.68 3.74 -16.15
N ASP A 56 -53.18 4.19 -17.31
CA ASP A 56 -53.98 4.76 -18.39
C ASP A 56 -55.01 3.76 -18.92
N LEU A 57 -54.62 2.49 -19.10
CA LEU A 57 -55.54 1.42 -19.47
C LEU A 57 -56.66 1.25 -18.44
N ALA A 58 -56.34 1.31 -17.14
CA ALA A 58 -57.35 1.22 -16.08
C ALA A 58 -58.28 2.44 -16.06
N THR A 59 -57.76 3.64 -16.34
CA THR A 59 -58.55 4.88 -16.45
C THR A 59 -59.50 4.82 -17.63
N LEU A 60 -58.99 4.49 -18.83
CA LEU A 60 -59.77 4.34 -20.06
C LEU A 60 -60.86 3.25 -19.93
N ALA A 61 -60.56 2.15 -19.24
CA ALA A 61 -61.56 1.12 -18.94
C ALA A 61 -62.72 1.65 -18.07
N ASN A 62 -62.44 2.53 -17.10
CA ASN A 62 -63.48 3.17 -16.30
C ASN A 62 -64.27 4.19 -17.12
N GLU A 63 -63.60 4.98 -17.96
CA GLU A 63 -64.26 5.93 -18.87
C GLU A 63 -65.22 5.24 -19.81
N ILE A 64 -64.86 4.06 -20.35
CA ILE A 64 -65.77 3.25 -21.17
C ILE A 64 -67.04 2.92 -20.39
N VAL A 65 -66.94 2.41 -19.16
CA VAL A 65 -68.13 2.10 -18.34
C VAL A 65 -68.95 3.35 -18.01
N ALA A 66 -68.29 4.46 -17.68
CA ALA A 66 -68.93 5.72 -17.36
C ALA A 66 -69.69 6.28 -18.57
N ASN A 67 -69.05 6.32 -19.74
CA ASN A 67 -69.64 6.79 -20.98
C ASN A 67 -70.84 5.93 -21.38
N GLU A 68 -70.75 4.60 -21.26
CA GLU A 68 -71.87 3.69 -21.56
C GLU A 68 -73.07 3.92 -20.64
N THR A 69 -72.82 4.08 -19.34
CA THR A 69 -73.87 4.35 -18.35
C THR A 69 -74.52 5.70 -18.62
N GLN A 70 -73.73 6.72 -18.91
CA GLN A 70 -74.21 8.06 -19.21
C GLN A 70 -74.97 8.09 -20.54
N LEU A 71 -74.55 7.32 -21.54
CA LEU A 71 -75.19 7.23 -22.84
C LEU A 71 -76.60 6.64 -22.72
N ILE A 72 -76.76 5.57 -21.93
CA ILE A 72 -78.09 5.00 -21.61
C ILE A 72 -78.97 6.06 -20.93
N MET A 73 -78.44 6.74 -19.91
CA MET A 73 -79.21 7.75 -19.17
C MET A 73 -79.60 8.95 -20.04
N SER A 74 -78.69 9.47 -20.85
CA SER A 74 -78.94 10.57 -21.79
C SER A 74 -79.95 10.19 -22.86
N ASN A 75 -79.97 8.93 -23.31
CA ASN A 75 -80.98 8.42 -24.23
C ASN A 75 -82.38 8.38 -23.56
N LEU A 76 -82.48 7.92 -22.31
CA LEU A 76 -83.73 7.93 -21.54
C LEU A 76 -84.27 9.35 -21.31
N LEU A 77 -83.37 10.32 -21.08
CA LEU A 77 -83.70 11.75 -20.96
C LEU A 77 -83.95 12.44 -22.30
N GLN A 78 -83.93 11.69 -23.41
CA GLN A 78 -84.13 12.19 -24.78
C GLN A 78 -83.14 13.30 -25.22
N ASN A 79 -81.95 13.34 -24.62
CA ASN A 79 -80.92 14.33 -24.93
C ASN A 79 -79.99 13.83 -26.05
N GLN A 80 -80.44 13.99 -27.30
CA GLN A 80 -79.73 13.46 -28.49
C GLN A 80 -78.35 14.09 -28.72
N ALA A 81 -78.17 15.37 -28.36
CA ALA A 81 -76.87 16.03 -28.48
C ALA A 81 -75.83 15.37 -27.56
N GLU A 82 -76.24 15.02 -26.34
CA GLU A 82 -75.37 14.37 -25.36
C GLU A 82 -75.11 12.90 -25.73
N VAL A 83 -76.10 12.18 -26.28
CA VAL A 83 -75.90 10.82 -26.82
C VAL A 83 -74.84 10.80 -27.92
N ALA A 84 -74.88 11.74 -28.86
CA ALA A 84 -73.87 11.85 -29.92
C ALA A 84 -72.47 12.17 -29.36
N ARG A 85 -72.39 13.06 -28.36
CA ARG A 85 -71.13 13.41 -27.68
C ARG A 85 -70.52 12.20 -26.98
N LEU A 86 -71.34 11.45 -26.23
CA LEU A 86 -70.89 10.26 -25.48
C LEU A 86 -70.52 9.09 -26.40
N GLY A 87 -71.21 8.91 -27.52
CA GLY A 87 -70.81 7.92 -28.53
C GLY A 87 -69.47 8.25 -29.18
N ASN A 88 -69.15 9.53 -29.37
CA ASN A 88 -67.81 9.96 -29.80
C ASN A 88 -66.76 9.72 -28.72
N ALA A 89 -67.04 10.12 -27.47
CA ALA A 89 -66.14 9.92 -26.33
C ALA A 89 -65.83 8.43 -26.09
N TYR A 90 -66.84 7.55 -26.18
CA TYR A 90 -66.65 6.11 -26.12
C TYR A 90 -65.68 5.61 -27.20
N ARG A 91 -65.88 6.03 -28.47
CA ARG A 91 -65.01 5.61 -29.57
C ARG A 91 -63.58 6.08 -29.37
N GLU A 92 -63.39 7.30 -28.88
CA GLU A 92 -62.07 7.83 -28.56
C GLU A 92 -61.39 7.03 -27.43
N SER A 93 -62.09 6.77 -26.32
CA SER A 93 -61.55 5.97 -25.21
C SER A 93 -61.24 4.52 -25.65
N ALA A 94 -62.08 3.91 -26.50
CA ALA A 94 -61.88 2.54 -26.99
C ALA A 94 -60.66 2.44 -27.94
N GLU A 95 -60.48 3.41 -28.84
CA GLU A 95 -59.30 3.48 -29.71
C GLU A 95 -58.02 3.82 -28.94
N ALA A 96 -58.10 4.70 -27.93
CA ALA A 96 -56.98 4.96 -27.02
C ALA A 96 -56.59 3.70 -26.24
N LEU A 97 -57.57 2.95 -25.72
CA LEU A 97 -57.33 1.71 -25.00
C LEU A 97 -56.71 0.64 -25.90
N LYS A 98 -57.18 0.51 -27.14
CA LYS A 98 -56.60 -0.39 -28.16
C LYS A 98 -55.16 -0.04 -28.48
N ARG A 99 -54.84 1.25 -28.66
CA ARG A 99 -53.46 1.72 -28.89
C ARG A 99 -52.56 1.44 -27.68
N GLY A 100 -53.04 1.72 -26.47
CA GLY A 100 -52.31 1.44 -25.24
C GLY A 100 -52.03 -0.05 -25.05
N LEU A 101 -53.00 -0.93 -25.36
CA LEU A 101 -52.80 -2.38 -25.34
C LEU A 101 -51.71 -2.82 -26.31
N ALA A 102 -51.72 -2.31 -27.55
CA ALA A 102 -50.70 -2.62 -28.55
C ALA A 102 -49.30 -2.12 -28.13
N GLU A 103 -49.20 -0.96 -27.47
CA GLU A 103 -47.94 -0.46 -26.91
C GLU A 103 -47.43 -1.39 -25.78
N CYS A 104 -48.31 -1.77 -24.85
CA CYS A 104 -47.99 -2.74 -23.80
C CYS A 104 -47.55 -4.10 -24.36
N GLU A 105 -48.17 -4.60 -25.43
CA GLU A 105 -47.78 -5.86 -26.07
C GLU A 105 -46.37 -5.81 -26.66
N ARG A 106 -46.00 -4.70 -27.30
CA ARG A 106 -44.64 -4.48 -27.82
C ARG A 106 -43.59 -4.45 -26.71
N MET A 107 -43.97 -3.97 -25.54
CA MET A 107 -43.10 -3.91 -24.35
C MET A 107 -43.14 -5.19 -23.50
N ALA A 108 -43.97 -6.18 -23.86
CA ALA A 108 -44.17 -7.39 -23.06
C ALA A 108 -42.99 -8.38 -23.21
N GLU A 109 -42.24 -8.50 -22.12
CA GLU A 109 -41.07 -9.39 -22.02
C GLU A 109 -41.45 -10.81 -21.59
N SER A 110 -42.52 -10.98 -20.81
CA SER A 110 -42.93 -12.27 -20.25
C SER A 110 -44.06 -12.92 -21.05
N GLU A 111 -44.04 -14.25 -21.13
CA GLU A 111 -45.10 -15.02 -21.79
C GLU A 111 -46.45 -14.83 -21.08
N GLY A 112 -46.46 -14.76 -19.74
CA GLY A 112 -47.65 -14.45 -18.95
C GLY A 112 -48.22 -13.06 -19.23
N GLY A 113 -47.36 -12.04 -19.36
CA GLY A 113 -47.80 -10.67 -19.69
C GLY A 113 -48.41 -10.58 -21.08
N ARG A 114 -47.81 -11.26 -22.08
CA ARG A 114 -48.38 -11.34 -23.44
C ARG A 114 -49.75 -11.99 -23.46
N ARG A 115 -49.93 -13.09 -22.71
CA ARG A 115 -51.24 -13.77 -22.60
C ARG A 115 -52.28 -12.85 -21.94
N LEU A 116 -51.94 -12.17 -20.85
CA LEU A 116 -52.84 -11.23 -20.18
C LEU A 116 -53.29 -10.09 -21.11
N LEU A 117 -52.35 -9.50 -21.85
CA LEU A 117 -52.65 -8.42 -22.80
C LEU A 117 -53.52 -8.90 -23.97
N ALA A 118 -53.24 -10.08 -24.52
CA ALA A 118 -54.07 -10.68 -25.56
C ALA A 118 -55.50 -10.96 -25.06
N ASP A 119 -55.65 -11.38 -23.79
CA ASP A 119 -56.95 -11.57 -23.16
C ASP A 119 -57.70 -10.24 -23.01
N MET A 120 -57.02 -9.18 -22.58
CA MET A 120 -57.58 -7.83 -22.51
C MET A 120 -58.03 -7.32 -23.89
N GLY A 121 -57.26 -7.58 -24.95
CA GLY A 121 -57.63 -7.27 -26.32
C GLY A 121 -58.93 -7.95 -26.75
N ARG A 122 -59.09 -9.26 -26.46
CA ARG A 122 -60.34 -9.98 -26.75
C ARG A 122 -61.53 -9.45 -25.95
N GLN A 123 -61.32 -9.02 -24.71
CA GLN A 123 -62.37 -8.38 -23.90
C GLN A 123 -62.77 -7.01 -24.46
N LEU A 124 -61.81 -6.22 -24.96
CA LEU A 124 -62.10 -4.94 -25.61
C LEU A 124 -62.96 -5.14 -26.88
N GLU A 125 -62.60 -6.10 -27.73
CA GLU A 125 -63.40 -6.44 -28.92
C GLU A 125 -64.83 -6.87 -28.56
N GLU A 126 -65.00 -7.63 -27.47
CA GLU A 126 -66.31 -8.01 -26.96
C GLU A 126 -67.11 -6.80 -26.46
N VAL A 127 -66.49 -5.87 -25.74
CA VAL A 127 -67.10 -4.62 -25.28
C VAL A 127 -67.52 -3.74 -26.47
N GLN A 128 -66.68 -3.61 -27.50
CA GLN A 128 -67.01 -2.85 -28.72
C GLN A 128 -68.19 -3.46 -29.48
N ARG A 129 -68.19 -4.78 -29.66
CA ARG A 129 -69.30 -5.48 -30.32
C ARG A 129 -70.62 -5.35 -29.54
N THR A 130 -70.56 -5.38 -28.21
CA THR A 130 -71.76 -5.29 -27.37
C THR A 130 -72.26 -3.84 -27.23
N HIS A 131 -71.36 -2.86 -27.26
CA HIS A 131 -71.69 -1.44 -27.39
C HIS A 131 -72.49 -1.13 -28.65
N GLU A 132 -72.09 -1.69 -29.81
CA GLU A 132 -72.83 -1.51 -31.07
C GLU A 132 -74.24 -2.09 -30.98
N GLN A 133 -74.40 -3.29 -30.42
CA GLN A 133 -75.71 -3.92 -30.20
C GLN A 133 -76.58 -3.07 -29.28
N MET A 134 -76.01 -2.57 -28.18
CA MET A 134 -76.70 -1.69 -27.25
C MET A 134 -77.12 -0.38 -27.90
N SER A 135 -76.23 0.27 -28.65
CA SER A 135 -76.51 1.52 -29.37
C SER A 135 -77.61 1.35 -30.42
N GLN A 136 -77.66 0.21 -31.12
CA GLN A 136 -78.74 -0.13 -32.05
C GLN A 136 -80.09 -0.31 -31.33
N ALA A 137 -80.10 -0.99 -30.18
CA ALA A 137 -81.30 -1.16 -29.37
C ALA A 137 -81.83 0.19 -28.85
N LEU A 138 -80.94 1.08 -28.38
CA LEU A 138 -81.30 2.44 -27.97
C LEU A 138 -81.86 3.27 -29.13
N ALA A 139 -81.27 3.19 -30.32
CA ALA A 139 -81.78 3.86 -31.52
C ALA A 139 -83.15 3.34 -31.95
N ALA A 140 -83.43 2.04 -31.73
CA ALA A 140 -84.72 1.40 -31.99
C ALA A 140 -85.76 1.63 -30.87
N GLN A 141 -85.45 2.47 -29.88
CA GLN A 141 -86.28 2.72 -28.68
C GLN A 141 -86.54 1.48 -27.82
N ARG A 142 -85.64 0.49 -27.86
CA ARG A 142 -85.70 -0.74 -27.06
C ARG A 142 -84.80 -0.61 -25.83
N GLY A 143 -85.17 0.29 -24.93
CA GLY A 143 -84.40 0.59 -23.72
C GLY A 143 -84.17 -0.62 -22.80
N ASP A 144 -85.17 -1.50 -22.64
CA ASP A 144 -85.06 -2.72 -21.83
C ASP A 144 -84.04 -3.71 -22.40
N GLU A 145 -83.99 -3.84 -23.72
CA GLU A 145 -83.00 -4.67 -24.42
C GLU A 145 -81.59 -4.09 -24.23
N ALA A 146 -81.43 -2.78 -24.36
CA ALA A 146 -80.16 -2.09 -24.13
C ALA A 146 -79.66 -2.25 -22.69
N LEU A 147 -80.54 -2.08 -21.69
CA LEU A 147 -80.21 -2.27 -20.28
C LEU A 147 -79.79 -3.71 -19.98
N LYS A 148 -80.45 -4.70 -20.61
CA LYS A 148 -80.08 -6.11 -20.49
C LYS A 148 -78.71 -6.40 -21.10
N VAL A 149 -78.44 -5.90 -22.31
CA VAL A 149 -77.12 -6.03 -22.97
C VAL A 149 -76.03 -5.39 -22.11
N PHE A 150 -76.29 -4.21 -21.56
CA PHE A 150 -75.36 -3.54 -20.66
C PHE A 150 -75.06 -4.36 -19.40
N GLY A 151 -76.10 -4.80 -18.69
CA GLY A 151 -75.97 -5.51 -17.42
C GLY A 151 -75.35 -6.90 -17.56
N GLU A 152 -75.73 -7.65 -18.59
CA GLU A 152 -75.31 -9.05 -18.76
C GLU A 152 -74.00 -9.20 -19.56
N ARG A 153 -73.63 -8.21 -20.39
CA ARG A 153 -72.50 -8.36 -21.33
C ARG A 153 -71.46 -7.24 -21.23
N VAL A 154 -71.87 -5.97 -21.35
CA VAL A 154 -70.93 -4.83 -21.33
C VAL A 154 -70.26 -4.68 -19.96
N SER A 155 -71.06 -4.62 -18.89
CA SER A 155 -70.57 -4.39 -17.53
C SER A 155 -69.61 -5.50 -17.04
N PRO A 156 -69.89 -6.81 -17.21
CA PRO A 156 -68.94 -7.86 -16.85
C PRO A 156 -67.62 -7.80 -17.63
N ALA A 157 -67.67 -7.60 -18.95
CA ALA A 157 -66.47 -7.55 -19.80
C ALA A 157 -65.60 -6.32 -19.46
N ALA A 158 -66.21 -5.16 -19.26
CA ALA A 158 -65.50 -3.93 -18.89
C ALA A 158 -64.91 -4.00 -17.48
N ARG A 159 -65.63 -4.58 -16.50
CA ARG A 159 -65.09 -4.84 -15.14
C ARG A 159 -63.90 -5.81 -15.18
N LYS A 160 -63.98 -6.84 -16.03
CA LYS A 160 -62.88 -7.78 -16.23
C LYS A 160 -61.66 -7.06 -16.81
N LEU A 161 -61.85 -6.25 -17.84
CA LEU A 161 -60.78 -5.44 -18.44
C LEU A 161 -60.13 -4.50 -17.41
N LEU A 162 -60.92 -3.82 -16.56
CA LEU A 162 -60.42 -3.00 -15.46
C LEU A 162 -59.61 -3.81 -14.44
N SER A 163 -60.09 -4.98 -14.04
CA SER A 163 -59.38 -5.85 -13.09
C SER A 163 -58.01 -6.30 -13.63
N GLN A 164 -57.95 -6.66 -14.92
CA GLN A 164 -56.72 -7.07 -15.60
C GLN A 164 -55.74 -5.91 -15.77
N ALA A 165 -56.23 -4.70 -16.08
CA ALA A 165 -55.38 -3.50 -16.12
C ALA A 165 -54.75 -3.19 -14.75
N ARG A 166 -55.54 -3.30 -13.67
CA ARG A 166 -55.03 -3.14 -12.30
C ARG A 166 -54.03 -4.23 -11.93
N GLU A 167 -54.29 -5.47 -12.31
CA GLU A 167 -53.37 -6.59 -12.10
C GLU A 167 -52.02 -6.34 -12.79
N LEU A 168 -52.03 -5.84 -14.03
CA LEU A 168 -50.82 -5.47 -14.76
C LEU A 168 -49.99 -4.42 -14.02
N VAL A 169 -50.64 -3.37 -13.48
CA VAL A 169 -49.98 -2.36 -12.66
C VAL A 169 -49.37 -2.96 -11.39
N GLN A 170 -50.09 -3.87 -10.71
CA GLN A 170 -49.60 -4.52 -9.48
C GLN A 170 -48.40 -5.43 -9.77
N ILE A 171 -48.45 -6.21 -10.85
CA ILE A 171 -47.33 -7.05 -11.30
C ILE A 171 -46.10 -6.17 -11.55
N GLN A 172 -46.25 -5.08 -12.30
CA GLN A 172 -45.12 -4.21 -12.62
C GLN A 172 -44.56 -3.48 -11.38
N LYS A 173 -45.41 -3.04 -10.45
CA LYS A 173 -44.99 -2.47 -9.16
C LYS A 173 -44.22 -3.48 -8.31
N LYS A 174 -44.69 -4.73 -8.25
CA LYS A 174 -44.01 -5.80 -7.51
C LYS A 174 -42.63 -6.10 -8.09
N ILE A 175 -42.53 -6.24 -9.42
CA ILE A 175 -41.24 -6.42 -10.11
C ILE A 175 -40.30 -5.24 -9.85
N SER A 176 -40.82 -4.01 -9.87
CA SER A 176 -40.02 -2.81 -9.56
C SER A 176 -39.49 -2.82 -8.12
N ALA A 177 -40.32 -3.23 -7.15
CA ALA A 177 -39.92 -3.32 -5.75
C ALA A 177 -38.85 -4.40 -5.52
N GLU A 178 -39.05 -5.60 -6.09
CA GLU A 178 -38.08 -6.70 -6.03
C GLU A 178 -36.73 -6.32 -6.66
N ARG A 179 -36.75 -5.64 -7.82
CA ARG A 179 -35.53 -5.13 -8.46
C ARG A 179 -34.84 -4.05 -7.62
N ALA A 180 -35.60 -3.15 -7.00
CA ALA A 180 -35.05 -2.13 -6.11
C ALA A 180 -34.40 -2.74 -4.85
N GLU A 181 -35.00 -3.79 -4.29
CA GLU A 181 -34.46 -4.53 -3.16
C GLU A 181 -33.20 -5.33 -3.52
N ALA A 182 -33.23 -6.04 -4.65
CA ALA A 182 -32.05 -6.73 -5.19
C ALA A 182 -30.89 -5.75 -5.43
N ALA A 183 -31.17 -4.57 -5.99
CA ALA A 183 -30.18 -3.52 -6.17
C ALA A 183 -29.59 -3.00 -4.83
N ARG A 184 -30.39 -2.94 -3.76
CA ARG A 184 -29.89 -2.61 -2.41
C ARG A 184 -28.99 -3.71 -1.84
N GLY A 185 -29.34 -4.98 -2.04
CA GLY A 185 -28.52 -6.12 -1.64
C GLY A 185 -27.15 -6.12 -2.33
N THR A 186 -27.13 -5.92 -3.65
CA THR A 186 -25.89 -5.82 -4.44
C THR A 186 -25.04 -4.61 -4.00
N LYS A 187 -25.66 -3.47 -3.66
CA LYS A 187 -24.94 -2.31 -3.09
C LYS A 187 -24.25 -2.66 -1.78
N ALA A 188 -24.94 -3.35 -0.86
CA ALA A 188 -24.35 -3.71 0.42
C ALA A 188 -23.12 -4.60 0.24
N THR A 189 -23.18 -5.61 -0.64
CA THR A 189 -22.04 -6.48 -0.97
C THR A 189 -20.88 -5.70 -1.60
N ALA A 190 -21.16 -4.82 -2.57
CA ALA A 190 -20.14 -4.01 -3.24
C ALA A 190 -19.44 -3.02 -2.28
N VAL A 191 -20.20 -2.39 -1.38
CA VAL A 191 -19.65 -1.49 -0.35
C VAL A 191 -18.75 -2.26 0.61
N TRP A 192 -19.19 -3.42 1.13
CA TRP A 192 -18.36 -4.21 2.04
C TRP A 192 -17.08 -4.73 1.40
N MET A 193 -17.14 -5.17 0.13
CA MET A 193 -15.92 -5.51 -0.63
C MET A 193 -14.96 -4.33 -0.76
N SER A 194 -15.49 -3.13 -1.03
CA SER A 194 -14.69 -1.89 -1.13
C SER A 194 -14.05 -1.52 0.20
N VAL A 195 -14.78 -1.67 1.32
CA VAL A 195 -14.26 -1.44 2.67
C VAL A 195 -13.13 -2.41 3.01
N ILE A 196 -13.27 -3.70 2.68
CA ILE A 196 -12.22 -4.71 2.90
C ILE A 196 -10.97 -4.37 2.09
N LEU A 197 -11.12 -4.04 0.79
CA LEU A 197 -10.00 -3.65 -0.07
C LEU A 197 -9.31 -2.37 0.42
N ALA A 198 -10.08 -1.38 0.88
CA ALA A 198 -9.54 -0.16 1.45
C ALA A 198 -8.73 -0.46 2.74
N ALA A 199 -9.25 -1.31 3.62
CA ALA A 199 -8.58 -1.74 4.84
C ALA A 199 -7.28 -2.51 4.53
N LEU A 200 -7.28 -3.39 3.54
CA LEU A 200 -6.08 -4.12 3.10
C LEU A 200 -5.02 -3.18 2.51
N THR A 201 -5.44 -2.19 1.73
CA THR A 201 -4.54 -1.16 1.18
C THR A 201 -3.92 -0.32 2.30
N ALA A 202 -4.72 0.10 3.29
CA ALA A 202 -4.23 0.83 4.45
C ALA A 202 -3.27 -0.01 5.31
N ALA A 203 -3.58 -1.28 5.54
CA ALA A 203 -2.73 -2.21 6.28
C ALA A 203 -1.37 -2.42 5.59
N ALA A 204 -1.36 -2.58 4.26
CA ALA A 204 -0.13 -2.69 3.48
C ALA A 204 0.71 -1.40 3.57
N GLY A 205 0.08 -0.22 3.56
CA GLY A 205 0.74 1.06 3.77
C GLY A 205 1.37 1.20 5.16
N LEU A 206 0.65 0.79 6.20
CA LEU A 206 1.17 0.77 7.58
C LEU A 206 2.36 -0.19 7.72
N ALA A 207 2.29 -1.37 7.10
CA ALA A 207 3.40 -2.32 7.09
C ALA A 207 4.64 -1.74 6.39
N ALA A 208 4.46 -1.06 5.26
CA ALA A 208 5.55 -0.38 4.56
C ALA A 208 6.21 0.68 5.44
N LEU A 209 5.41 1.52 6.11
CA LEU A 209 5.92 2.52 7.06
C LEU A 209 6.71 1.87 8.21
N TRP A 210 6.21 0.76 8.76
CA TRP A 210 6.88 0.05 9.84
C TRP A 210 8.25 -0.50 9.40
N ILE A 211 8.32 -1.10 8.21
CA ILE A 211 9.57 -1.61 7.61
C ILE A 211 10.57 -0.48 7.38
N VAL A 212 10.13 0.65 6.81
CA VAL A 212 10.99 1.82 6.54
C VAL A 212 11.54 2.39 7.85
N ARG A 213 10.69 2.57 8.87
CA ARG A 213 11.13 3.08 10.18
C ARG A 213 12.16 2.16 10.83
N GLY A 214 11.95 0.85 10.77
CA GLY A 214 12.90 -0.15 11.28
C GLY A 214 14.25 -0.08 10.57
N ALA A 215 14.24 0.00 9.24
CA ALA A 215 15.47 0.11 8.44
C ALA A 215 16.25 1.40 8.74
N THR A 216 15.57 2.54 8.82
CA THR A 216 16.21 3.82 9.13
C THR A 216 16.80 3.81 10.54
N ALA A 217 16.15 3.18 11.51
CA ALA A 217 16.71 3.01 12.85
C ALA A 217 17.97 2.13 12.86
N SER A 218 17.97 1.01 12.11
CA SER A 218 19.14 0.15 11.99
C SER A 218 20.32 0.86 11.30
N LEU A 219 20.06 1.61 10.23
CA LEU A 219 21.09 2.40 9.55
C LEU A 219 21.67 3.48 10.46
N ARG A 220 20.83 4.17 11.23
CA ARG A 220 21.28 5.17 12.20
C ARG A 220 22.21 4.55 13.25
N LYS A 221 21.82 3.40 13.82
CA LYS A 221 22.66 2.67 14.78
C LYS A 221 24.00 2.26 14.17
N LEU A 222 23.99 1.72 12.94
CA LEU A 222 25.23 1.34 12.26
C LEU A 222 26.16 2.55 12.02
N SER A 223 25.61 3.70 11.66
CA SER A 223 26.39 4.94 11.54
C SER A 223 26.96 5.42 12.88
N GLU A 224 26.19 5.31 13.97
CA GLU A 224 26.65 5.62 15.33
C GLU A 224 27.78 4.68 15.77
N ASP A 225 27.62 3.37 15.55
CA ASP A 225 28.64 2.36 15.85
C ASP A 225 29.93 2.60 15.04
N LEU A 226 29.81 2.95 13.75
CA LEU A 226 30.94 3.26 12.88
C LEU A 226 31.68 4.55 13.32
N ALA A 227 30.94 5.58 13.74
CA ALA A 227 31.52 6.80 14.27
C ALA A 227 32.32 6.52 15.56
N GLY A 228 31.75 5.73 16.48
CA GLY A 228 32.44 5.30 17.70
C GLY A 228 33.70 4.48 17.42
N ALA A 229 33.65 3.57 16.44
CA ALA A 229 34.83 2.82 16.01
C ALA A 229 35.91 3.74 15.42
N ALA A 230 35.53 4.75 14.63
CA ALA A 230 36.47 5.73 14.07
C ALA A 230 37.14 6.59 15.16
N GLU A 231 36.41 6.98 16.21
CA GLU A 231 36.98 7.67 17.38
C GLU A 231 37.99 6.79 18.13
N GLN A 232 37.67 5.50 18.33
CA GLN A 232 38.59 4.56 18.96
C GLN A 232 39.88 4.39 18.15
N VAL A 233 39.77 4.25 16.83
CA VAL A 233 40.94 4.18 15.94
C VAL A 233 41.78 5.46 16.01
N THR A 234 41.12 6.63 16.03
CA THR A 234 41.81 7.92 16.16
C THR A 234 42.57 8.03 17.48
N SER A 235 41.94 7.63 18.59
CA SER A 235 42.56 7.60 19.91
C SER A 235 43.77 6.66 19.96
N ALA A 236 43.61 5.43 19.44
CA ALA A 236 44.69 4.44 19.37
C ALA A 236 45.88 4.95 18.51
N ALA A 237 45.60 5.59 17.37
CA ALA A 237 46.62 6.22 16.55
C ALA A 237 47.36 7.34 17.29
N GLY A 238 46.65 8.14 18.09
CA GLY A 238 47.24 9.15 18.97
C GLY A 238 48.17 8.55 20.02
N GLN A 239 47.76 7.45 20.67
CA GLN A 239 48.61 6.73 21.63
C GLN A 239 49.86 6.16 20.97
N ILE A 240 49.73 5.51 19.81
CA ILE A 240 50.87 4.97 19.04
C ILE A 240 51.84 6.09 18.68
N THR A 241 51.35 7.24 18.23
CA THR A 241 52.19 8.40 17.90
C THR A 241 52.97 8.87 19.12
N SER A 242 52.31 9.02 20.27
CA SER A 242 52.95 9.40 21.53
C SER A 242 54.02 8.39 21.98
N SER A 243 53.70 7.09 21.96
CA SER A 243 54.65 6.02 22.28
C SER A 243 55.83 5.98 21.31
N SER A 244 55.59 6.21 20.02
CA SER A 244 56.65 6.26 19.00
C SER A 244 57.58 7.45 19.22
N GLN A 245 57.05 8.60 19.63
CA GLN A 245 57.84 9.78 19.95
C GLN A 245 58.68 9.58 21.21
N ALA A 246 58.11 8.99 22.27
CA ALA A 246 58.85 8.63 23.47
C ALA A 246 59.97 7.60 23.19
N LEU A 247 59.69 6.60 22.34
CA LEU A 247 60.68 5.62 21.91
C LEU A 247 61.81 6.27 21.10
N ALA A 248 61.49 7.16 20.16
CA ALA A 248 62.48 7.89 19.37
C ALA A 248 63.39 8.77 20.24
N GLN A 249 62.81 9.43 21.27
CA GLN A 249 63.56 10.21 22.25
C GLN A 249 64.50 9.32 23.07
N GLY A 250 63.99 8.22 23.65
CA GLY A 250 64.80 7.29 24.43
C GLY A 250 65.90 6.61 23.60
N ALA A 251 65.65 6.30 22.33
CA ALA A 251 66.66 5.79 21.42
C ALA A 251 67.76 6.82 21.15
N SER A 252 67.41 8.11 21.04
CA SER A 252 68.38 9.20 20.87
C SER A 252 69.24 9.39 22.13
N GLU A 253 68.64 9.31 23.32
CA GLU A 253 69.36 9.35 24.60
C GLU A 253 70.31 8.16 24.76
N GLN A 254 69.87 6.94 24.42
CA GLN A 254 70.73 5.76 24.43
C GLN A 254 71.90 5.88 23.45
N ALA A 255 71.66 6.41 22.25
CA ALA A 255 72.72 6.65 21.28
C ALA A 255 73.77 7.63 21.84
N ALA A 256 73.34 8.71 22.50
CA ALA A 256 74.25 9.65 23.14
C ALA A 256 75.05 9.02 24.30
N SER A 257 74.41 8.21 25.15
CA SER A 257 75.12 7.49 26.23
C SER A 257 76.12 6.46 25.70
N LEU A 258 75.81 5.79 24.57
CA LEU A 258 76.75 4.89 23.90
C LEU A 258 77.95 5.67 23.32
N GLU A 259 77.72 6.85 22.77
CA GLU A 259 78.77 7.73 22.26
C GLU A 259 79.71 8.21 23.39
N GLU A 260 79.15 8.62 24.54
CA GLU A 260 79.91 9.01 25.74
C GLU A 260 80.70 7.83 26.34
N THR A 261 80.09 6.64 26.39
CA THR A 261 80.76 5.41 26.85
C THR A 261 81.91 5.03 25.92
N SER A 262 81.72 5.17 24.60
CA SER A 262 82.75 4.89 23.60
C SER A 262 83.92 5.85 23.75
N ALA A 263 83.66 7.16 23.88
CA ALA A 263 84.68 8.17 24.12
C ALA A 263 85.46 7.92 25.43
N SER A 264 84.75 7.58 26.51
CA SER A 264 85.38 7.24 27.80
C SER A 264 86.25 5.98 27.71
N THR A 265 85.83 5.00 26.90
CA THR A 265 86.59 3.76 26.66
C THR A 265 87.85 4.04 25.83
N GLU A 266 87.77 4.94 24.84
CA GLU A 266 88.94 5.40 24.08
C GLU A 266 89.95 6.14 24.96
N GLU A 267 89.48 7.05 25.81
CA GLU A 267 90.33 7.78 26.76
C GLU A 267 90.98 6.82 27.76
N MET A 268 90.22 5.87 28.31
CA MET A 268 90.74 4.85 29.23
C MET A 268 91.80 3.97 28.55
N SER A 269 91.57 3.54 27.31
CA SER A 269 92.53 2.77 26.52
C SER A 269 93.84 3.55 26.31
N SER A 270 93.74 4.84 25.98
CA SER A 270 94.90 5.75 25.87
C SER A 270 95.67 5.88 27.17
N MET A 271 94.97 6.05 28.30
CA MET A 271 95.57 6.12 29.63
C MET A 271 96.22 4.81 30.06
N THR A 272 95.60 3.66 29.78
CA THR A 272 96.18 2.34 30.03
C THR A 272 97.47 2.15 29.22
N ARG A 273 97.49 2.56 27.95
CA ARG A 273 98.69 2.52 27.11
C ARG A 273 99.80 3.40 27.68
N ARG A 274 99.46 4.62 28.09
CA ARG A 274 100.40 5.56 28.72
C ARG A 274 100.92 5.07 30.07
N ASN A 275 100.09 4.41 30.88
CA ASN A 275 100.50 3.77 32.13
C ASN A 275 101.47 2.61 31.86
N ALA A 276 101.19 1.77 30.86
CA ALA A 276 102.09 0.69 30.46
C ALA A 276 103.45 1.23 29.99
N GLU A 277 103.47 2.30 29.19
CA GLU A 277 104.69 3.00 28.77
C GLU A 277 105.47 3.57 29.97
N ASN A 278 104.78 4.25 30.90
CA ASN A 278 105.39 4.79 32.12
C ASN A 278 105.96 3.68 33.03
N SER A 279 105.22 2.59 33.22
CA SER A 279 105.70 1.43 33.98
C SER A 279 106.91 0.78 33.33
N GLY A 280 106.93 0.66 31.99
CA GLY A 280 108.09 0.19 31.23
C GLY A 280 109.31 1.10 31.39
N SER A 281 109.11 2.42 31.31
CA SER A 281 110.16 3.42 31.54
C SER A 281 110.71 3.34 32.97
N ALA A 282 109.84 3.28 33.98
CA ALA A 282 110.22 3.12 35.38
C ALA A 282 111.01 1.84 35.63
N ALA A 283 110.59 0.71 35.03
CA ALA A 283 111.34 -0.54 35.10
C ALA A 283 112.75 -0.40 34.47
N GLY A 284 112.87 0.34 33.36
CA GLY A 284 114.16 0.69 32.77
C GLY A 284 115.06 1.49 33.70
N VAL A 285 114.54 2.55 34.33
CA VAL A 285 115.27 3.36 35.32
C VAL A 285 115.72 2.53 36.52
N VAL A 286 114.85 1.65 37.04
CA VAL A 286 115.18 0.74 38.14
C VAL A 286 116.29 -0.23 37.73
N ALA A 287 116.26 -0.78 36.52
CA ALA A 287 117.31 -1.66 36.01
C ALA A 287 118.66 -0.93 35.88
N GLU A 288 118.66 0.29 35.35
CA GLU A 288 119.88 1.12 35.27
C GLU A 288 120.44 1.46 36.66
N ALA A 289 119.56 1.80 37.62
CA ALA A 289 119.97 2.06 39.01
C ALA A 289 120.55 0.80 39.68
N ALA A 290 119.97 -0.37 39.44
CA ALA A 290 120.50 -1.65 39.91
C ALA A 290 121.89 -1.93 39.31
N GLU A 291 122.09 -1.67 38.02
CA GLU A 291 123.39 -1.82 37.36
C GLU A 291 124.45 -0.89 37.96
N LYS A 292 124.12 0.41 38.13
CA LYS A 292 125.01 1.39 38.78
C LYS A 292 125.34 0.99 40.22
N THR A 293 124.37 0.48 40.96
CA THR A 293 124.58 -0.02 42.34
C THR A 293 125.50 -1.25 42.35
N ALA A 294 125.32 -2.19 41.42
CA ALA A 294 126.21 -3.34 41.29
C ALA A 294 127.64 -2.92 40.88
N ALA A 295 127.79 -1.92 40.02
CA ALA A 295 129.09 -1.34 39.68
C ALA A 295 129.74 -0.66 40.91
N ALA A 296 128.97 0.10 41.69
CA ALA A 296 129.44 0.72 42.93
C ALA A 296 129.87 -0.32 43.97
N ASN A 297 129.10 -1.40 44.16
CA ASN A 297 129.48 -2.50 45.05
C ASN A 297 130.80 -3.15 44.61
N ARG A 298 130.98 -3.42 43.30
CA ARG A 298 132.26 -3.94 42.79
C ARG A 298 133.42 -2.98 43.03
N ALA A 299 133.19 -1.67 42.95
CA ALA A 299 134.21 -0.67 43.27
C ALA A 299 134.55 -0.67 44.76
N LEU A 300 133.55 -0.76 45.64
CA LEU A 300 133.74 -0.89 47.09
C LEU A 300 134.50 -2.17 47.46
N GLU A 301 134.16 -3.32 46.85
CA GLU A 301 134.90 -4.59 47.04
C GLU A 301 136.37 -4.45 46.65
N LYS A 302 136.67 -3.82 45.50
CA LYS A 302 138.06 -3.52 45.11
C LYS A 302 138.76 -2.61 46.11
N LEU A 303 138.06 -1.63 46.67
CA LEU A 303 138.59 -0.69 47.66
C LEU A 303 138.88 -1.38 48.99
N VAL A 304 138.00 -2.28 49.45
CA VAL A 304 138.22 -3.14 50.63
C VAL A 304 139.38 -4.10 50.39
N ALA A 305 139.46 -4.73 49.22
CA ALA A 305 140.59 -5.60 48.86
C ALA A 305 141.91 -4.82 48.86
N ALA A 306 141.94 -3.62 48.29
CA ALA A 306 143.11 -2.75 48.32
C ALA A 306 143.48 -2.32 49.76
N MET A 307 142.49 -2.02 50.62
CA MET A 307 142.76 -1.74 52.05
C MET A 307 143.29 -2.97 52.80
N ALA A 308 142.83 -4.19 52.45
CA ALA A 308 143.36 -5.43 53.00
C ALA A 308 144.80 -5.69 52.52
N GLU A 309 145.10 -5.43 51.25
CA GLU A 309 146.45 -5.49 50.69
C GLU A 309 147.39 -4.48 51.37
N ILE A 310 146.93 -3.24 51.61
CA ILE A 310 147.66 -2.23 52.38
C ILE A 310 147.90 -2.71 53.81
N LYS A 311 146.89 -3.31 54.47
CA LYS A 311 147.04 -3.86 55.83
C LYS A 311 148.11 -4.96 55.88
N VAL A 312 148.08 -5.90 54.94
CA VAL A 312 149.09 -6.97 54.82
C VAL A 312 150.47 -6.40 54.51
N SER A 313 150.55 -5.39 53.64
CA SER A 313 151.82 -4.74 53.30
C SER A 313 152.39 -3.92 54.47
N SER A 314 151.54 -3.33 55.32
CA SER A 314 151.94 -2.67 56.57
C SER A 314 152.40 -3.67 57.64
N GLU A 315 151.76 -4.86 57.73
CA GLU A 315 152.19 -5.92 58.65
C GLU A 315 153.53 -6.58 58.23
N LYS A 316 153.87 -6.58 56.93
CA LYS A 316 155.21 -7.01 56.45
C LYS A 316 156.33 -6.01 56.70
N ILE A 317 156.01 -4.77 57.08
CA ILE A 317 156.98 -3.69 57.33
C ILE A 317 157.25 -3.51 58.84
N SER A 318 156.49 -4.18 59.71
CA SER A 318 156.72 -4.22 61.17
C SER A 318 157.37 -5.53 61.62
#